data_AF-A0A847KIM4-F1
#
_entry.id   AF-A0A847KIM4-F1
#
_cell.length_a   1.000
_cell.length_b   1.000
_cell.length_c   1.000
_cell.angle_alpha   90.00
_cell.angle_beta   90.00
_cell.angle_gamma   90.00
#
_symmetry.space_group_name_H-M   'P 1'
#
loop_
_entity.id
_entity.type
_entity.pdbx_description
1 polymer ?
#
loop_
_entity_poly.entity_id
_entity_poly.type
_entity_poly.pdbx_seq_one_letter_code
_entity_poly.pdbx_strand_id
1 'polypeptide(L)'
;DQDPDKVLEIFVRVNSGGTPLSYSDLLLSMATNQWTELDAREEVRSLVTDLNTNGGRQFSFSKDLVLKTALTIAGVDVRFKVANFTQSNMARVEAAWTDIEAALLRAATLLQQFGYNERNLTADSVIIPIAYYLHRRGANDSYLASAGDAADRLALQGWVTRSLVKRGVWGSGLDTTLSRIRDAISQSPCTSFPVAEVEAAMAAVGKPLTFDVSEIDELLNLKYAGQRTFSVLSILYPGLNLSKKFHEDHIFPRSRFTRKRLLAVGVPADQVDQYLDSYNLLPNLQLMAGTANIEKQDSLPADWIASGFPTDEKRKTYLDENDISGLPLEMTEFLIFFEARKNRIRDRLVRALGASVVVDSNAEESP
;
A
#
# COMPACT_ATOMS: atom_id res chain seq x y z
N ASP A 1 44.43 1.18 -1.13
CA ASP A 1 43.28 2.06 -0.90
C ASP A 1 42.19 1.33 -0.14
N GLN A 2 41.78 1.88 1.00
CA GLN A 2 40.62 1.35 1.75
C GLN A 2 39.34 1.95 1.16
N ASP A 3 38.36 1.09 0.90
CA ASP A 3 37.04 1.47 0.41
C ASP A 3 36.30 2.33 1.47
N PRO A 4 36.00 3.61 1.19
CA PRO A 4 35.37 4.51 2.15
C PRO A 4 34.04 3.98 2.68
N ASP A 5 33.28 3.26 1.85
CA ASP A 5 32.01 2.65 2.24
C ASP A 5 32.25 1.58 3.33
N LYS A 6 33.30 0.74 3.17
CA LYS A 6 33.68 -0.27 4.19
C LYS A 6 34.14 0.35 5.50
N VAL A 7 34.84 1.48 5.44
CA VAL A 7 35.29 2.19 6.65
C VAL A 7 34.08 2.73 7.43
N LEU A 8 33.10 3.31 6.75
CA LEU A 8 31.86 3.76 7.39
C LEU A 8 31.04 2.58 7.95
N GLU A 9 30.91 1.48 7.22
CA GLU A 9 30.18 0.29 7.71
C GLU A 9 30.80 -0.26 9.01
N ILE A 10 32.14 -0.33 9.08
CA ILE A 10 32.85 -0.72 10.30
C ILE A 10 32.59 0.29 11.42
N PHE A 11 32.63 1.59 11.12
CA PHE A 11 32.39 2.65 12.11
C PHE A 11 30.97 2.58 12.72
N VAL A 12 29.94 2.34 11.90
CA VAL A 12 28.56 2.15 12.35
C VAL A 12 28.45 0.93 13.25
N ARG A 13 29.08 -0.19 12.86
CA ARG A 13 29.05 -1.44 13.64
C ARG A 13 29.77 -1.32 14.99
N VAL A 14 30.82 -0.49 15.08
CA VAL A 14 31.59 -0.29 16.33
C VAL A 14 30.89 0.71 17.27
N ASN A 15 30.17 1.70 16.73
CA ASN A 15 29.44 2.70 17.52
C ASN A 15 28.02 2.29 17.95
N SER A 16 27.60 1.05 17.68
CA SER A 16 26.26 0.56 18.03
C SER A 16 26.04 0.32 19.54
N GLY A 17 27.02 0.61 20.39
CA GLY A 17 26.91 0.51 21.85
C GLY A 17 26.25 1.72 22.56
N GLY A 18 26.03 2.84 21.85
CA GLY A 18 25.32 4.05 22.31
C GLY A 18 24.07 4.35 21.47
N THR A 19 23.63 5.62 21.38
CA THR A 19 22.58 6.01 20.40
C THR A 19 23.12 5.77 18.98
N PRO A 20 22.59 4.80 18.20
CA PRO A 20 23.22 4.40 16.96
C PRO A 20 23.12 5.53 15.92
N LEU A 21 24.25 6.02 15.44
CA LEU A 21 24.30 6.81 14.21
C LEU A 21 24.07 5.86 13.04
N SER A 22 23.03 6.12 12.24
CA SER A 22 22.79 5.32 11.05
C SER A 22 23.86 5.62 9.99
N TYR A 23 24.09 4.69 9.07
CA TYR A 23 24.96 4.92 7.91
C TYR A 23 24.52 6.17 7.12
N SER A 24 23.22 6.39 7.03
CA SER A 24 22.62 7.58 6.41
C SER A 24 22.87 8.86 7.20
N ASP A 25 23.06 8.79 8.52
CA ASP A 25 23.40 9.94 9.37
C ASP A 25 24.82 10.43 9.06
N LEU A 26 25.72 9.49 8.82
CA LEU A 26 27.11 9.78 8.46
C LEU A 26 27.20 10.34 7.05
N LEU A 27 26.47 9.75 6.10
CA LEU A 27 26.38 10.29 4.73
C LEU A 27 25.73 11.66 4.71
N LEU A 28 24.66 11.88 5.47
CA LEU A 28 24.03 13.19 5.61
C LEU A 28 24.99 14.19 6.24
N SER A 29 25.75 13.81 7.26
CA SER A 29 26.78 14.69 7.85
C SER A 29 27.89 15.06 6.87
N MET A 30 28.21 14.18 5.90
CA MET A 30 29.13 14.52 4.81
C MET A 30 28.47 15.43 3.78
N ALA A 31 27.20 15.17 3.45
CA ALA A 31 26.40 15.91 2.49
C ALA A 31 26.09 17.36 2.93
N THR A 32 25.78 17.55 4.22
CA THR A 32 25.43 18.85 4.81
C THR A 32 26.55 19.87 4.69
N ASN A 33 27.80 19.41 4.66
CA ASN A 33 28.96 20.29 4.49
C ASN A 33 29.18 20.73 3.03
N GLN A 34 28.44 20.16 2.08
CA GLN A 34 28.58 20.44 0.65
C GLN A 34 27.50 21.38 0.10
N TRP A 35 26.40 21.57 0.84
CA TRP A 35 25.37 22.55 0.50
C TRP A 35 25.84 23.94 0.90
N THR A 36 25.67 24.92 0.02
CA THR A 36 26.24 26.27 0.21
C THR A 36 25.19 27.33 0.51
N GLU A 37 23.96 27.14 0.06
CA GLU A 37 22.87 28.13 0.16
C GLU A 37 21.84 27.74 1.22
N LEU A 38 21.57 26.45 1.38
CA LEU A 38 20.56 25.90 2.27
C LEU A 38 21.18 25.07 3.40
N ASP A 39 20.57 25.10 4.59
CA ASP A 39 20.92 24.18 5.66
C ASP A 39 20.27 22.81 5.40
N ALA A 40 21.01 21.93 4.73
CA ALA A 40 20.52 20.60 4.36
C ALA A 40 19.93 19.80 5.54
N ARG A 41 20.44 19.99 6.76
CA ARG A 41 19.97 19.25 7.94
C ARG A 41 18.59 19.75 8.35
N GLU A 42 18.42 21.06 8.44
CA GLU A 42 17.14 21.67 8.79
C GLU A 42 16.10 21.44 7.69
N GLU A 43 16.48 21.57 6.43
CA GLU A 43 15.61 21.33 5.27
C GLU A 43 15.07 19.89 5.26
N VAL A 44 15.94 18.88 5.37
CA VAL A 44 15.53 17.47 5.42
C VAL A 44 14.65 17.21 6.64
N ARG A 45 14.98 17.78 7.81
CA ARG A 45 14.20 17.63 9.04
C ARG A 45 12.80 18.23 8.91
N SER A 46 12.69 19.42 8.32
CA SER A 46 11.41 20.07 8.06
C SER A 46 10.57 19.21 7.13
N LEU A 47 11.13 18.80 5.99
CA LEU A 47 10.41 18.01 5.01
C LEU A 47 9.92 16.66 5.58
N VAL A 48 10.74 15.97 6.38
CA VAL A 48 10.30 14.75 7.08
C VAL A 48 9.11 15.03 8.01
N THR A 49 9.12 16.16 8.71
CA THR A 49 8.00 16.58 9.56
C THR A 49 6.76 16.87 8.70
N ASP A 50 6.92 17.61 7.61
CA ASP A 50 5.82 17.96 6.70
C ASP A 50 5.16 16.74 6.05
N LEU A 51 5.97 15.74 5.66
CA LEU A 51 5.50 14.50 5.05
C LEU A 51 4.72 13.62 6.05
N ASN A 52 5.11 13.64 7.32
CA ASN A 52 4.57 12.72 8.31
C ASN A 52 3.37 13.27 9.10
N THR A 53 3.37 14.56 9.44
CA THR A 53 2.37 15.13 10.37
C THR A 53 1.56 16.28 9.82
N ASN A 54 2.02 16.96 8.76
CA ASN A 54 1.33 18.15 8.25
C ASN A 54 0.30 17.79 7.15
N GLY A 55 -0.70 18.66 6.96
CA GLY A 55 -1.78 18.42 5.98
C GLY A 55 -2.69 17.23 6.32
N GLY A 56 -2.79 16.86 7.60
CA GLY A 56 -3.56 15.69 8.06
C GLY A 56 -2.93 14.34 7.71
N ARG A 57 -1.69 14.34 7.21
CA ARG A 57 -0.92 13.12 6.91
C ARG A 57 -0.59 12.38 8.20
N GLN A 58 -0.48 11.06 8.08
CA GLN A 58 -0.13 10.15 9.17
C GLN A 58 0.79 9.08 8.59
N PHE A 59 2.06 9.42 8.44
CA PHE A 59 3.09 8.52 7.89
C PHE A 59 4.31 8.47 8.82
N SER A 60 5.23 7.56 8.51
CA SER A 60 6.49 7.38 9.23
C SER A 60 7.70 7.38 8.30
N PHE A 61 7.66 8.23 7.26
CA PHE A 61 8.73 8.37 6.29
C PHE A 61 10.03 8.83 6.96
N SER A 62 11.12 8.14 6.64
CA SER A 62 12.44 8.46 7.19
C SER A 62 13.18 9.51 6.36
N LYS A 63 14.19 10.14 6.97
CA LYS A 63 15.13 11.00 6.26
C LYS A 63 15.86 10.27 5.12
N ASP A 64 16.16 8.98 5.30
CA ASP A 64 16.80 8.14 4.29
C ASP A 64 15.95 8.05 3.02
N LEU A 65 14.64 7.93 3.19
CA LEU A 65 13.68 7.94 2.10
C LEU A 65 13.67 9.27 1.34
N VAL A 66 13.66 10.38 2.09
CA VAL A 66 13.71 11.74 1.52
C VAL A 66 14.98 11.94 0.71
N LEU A 67 16.14 11.62 1.29
CA LEU A 67 17.44 11.71 0.61
C LEU A 67 17.53 10.78 -0.60
N LYS A 68 16.99 9.56 -0.51
CA LYS A 68 16.94 8.62 -1.65
C LYS A 68 16.11 9.19 -2.79
N THR A 69 14.98 9.82 -2.47
CA THR A 69 14.14 10.49 -3.45
C THR A 69 14.86 11.67 -4.08
N ALA A 70 15.57 12.47 -3.27
CA ALA A 70 16.37 13.60 -3.71
C ALA A 70 17.44 13.19 -4.73
N LEU A 71 18.21 12.12 -4.43
CA LEU A 71 19.18 11.55 -5.37
C LEU A 71 18.51 11.07 -6.66
N THR A 72 17.35 10.40 -6.54
CA THR A 72 16.59 9.87 -7.68
C THR A 72 16.15 10.98 -8.63
N ILE A 73 15.56 12.05 -8.09
CA ILE A 73 15.08 13.22 -8.86
C ILE A 73 16.25 14.01 -9.45
N ALA A 74 17.31 14.25 -8.67
CA ALA A 74 18.50 14.96 -9.14
C ALA A 74 19.28 14.20 -10.22
N GLY A 75 18.91 12.96 -10.56
CA GLY A 75 19.59 12.14 -11.57
C GLY A 75 20.95 11.64 -11.08
N VAL A 76 21.06 11.36 -9.79
CA VAL A 76 22.22 10.71 -9.14
C VAL A 76 21.86 9.24 -8.93
N ASP A 77 22.87 8.38 -8.77
CA ASP A 77 22.65 6.98 -8.38
C ASP A 77 21.94 6.90 -7.03
N VAL A 78 20.87 6.11 -6.96
CA VAL A 78 19.96 5.98 -5.81
C VAL A 78 20.60 5.27 -4.61
N ARG A 79 21.68 4.52 -4.84
CA ARG A 79 22.39 3.77 -3.79
C ARG A 79 23.03 4.73 -2.80
N PHE A 80 22.92 4.43 -1.51
CA PHE A 80 23.61 5.21 -0.47
C PHE A 80 25.07 4.75 -0.44
N LYS A 81 25.93 5.43 -1.21
CA LYS A 81 27.37 5.19 -1.23
C LYS A 81 28.08 6.51 -1.12
N VAL A 82 29.21 6.57 -0.42
CA VAL A 82 30.02 7.79 -0.25
C VAL A 82 30.31 8.46 -1.58
N ALA A 83 30.57 7.67 -2.63
CA ALA A 83 30.82 8.15 -3.99
C ALA A 83 29.66 8.97 -4.60
N ASN A 84 28.43 8.87 -4.07
CA ASN A 84 27.29 9.64 -4.54
C ASN A 84 27.16 11.01 -3.85
N PHE A 85 27.83 11.23 -2.73
CA PHE A 85 27.77 12.46 -1.93
C PHE A 85 28.95 13.40 -2.19
N THR A 86 29.31 13.55 -3.46
CA THR A 86 30.32 14.53 -3.90
C THR A 86 29.75 15.94 -3.93
N GLN A 87 30.61 16.97 -3.88
CA GLN A 87 30.19 18.37 -3.99
C GLN A 87 29.35 18.63 -5.25
N SER A 88 29.75 18.08 -6.40
CA SER A 88 29.01 18.24 -7.66
C SER A 88 27.62 17.61 -7.62
N ASN A 89 27.47 16.42 -7.03
CA ASN A 89 26.17 15.78 -6.89
C ASN A 89 25.30 16.52 -5.88
N MET A 90 25.86 16.99 -4.77
CA MET A 90 25.12 17.72 -3.74
C MET A 90 24.65 19.08 -4.24
N ALA A 91 25.44 19.79 -5.05
CA ALA A 91 25.01 21.01 -5.73
C ALA A 91 23.80 20.76 -6.66
N ARG A 92 23.75 19.61 -7.36
CA ARG A 92 22.58 19.24 -8.18
C ARG A 92 21.35 18.96 -7.32
N VAL A 93 21.52 18.33 -6.17
CA VAL A 93 20.42 18.07 -5.23
C VAL A 93 19.91 19.38 -4.63
N GLU A 94 20.80 20.26 -4.16
CA GLU A 94 20.45 21.56 -3.58
C GLU A 94 19.72 22.45 -4.60
N ALA A 95 20.22 22.50 -5.84
CA ALA A 95 19.58 23.26 -6.91
C ALA A 95 18.16 22.75 -7.28
N ALA A 96 17.89 21.45 -7.09
CA ALA A 96 16.59 20.84 -7.36
C ALA A 96 15.70 20.73 -6.11
N TRP A 97 16.15 21.22 -4.95
CA TRP A 97 15.54 20.91 -3.66
C TRP A 97 14.06 21.32 -3.57
N THR A 98 13.73 22.53 -4.01
CA THR A 98 12.35 23.02 -4.03
C THR A 98 11.41 22.11 -4.84
N ASP A 99 11.88 21.59 -5.98
CA ASP A 99 11.10 20.67 -6.81
C ASP A 99 10.97 19.28 -6.17
N ILE A 100 12.03 18.82 -5.49
CA ILE A 100 12.05 17.56 -4.73
C ILE A 100 11.03 17.60 -3.61
N GLU A 101 11.04 18.66 -2.79
CA GLU A 101 10.07 18.89 -1.72
C GLU A 101 8.64 18.86 -2.26
N ALA A 102 8.37 19.68 -3.29
CA ALA A 102 7.04 19.79 -3.86
C ALA A 102 6.53 18.45 -4.43
N ALA A 103 7.41 17.67 -5.08
CA ALA A 103 7.08 16.36 -5.60
C ALA A 103 6.79 15.33 -4.49
N LEU A 104 7.59 15.31 -3.42
CA LEU A 104 7.39 14.45 -2.25
C LEU A 104 6.09 14.77 -1.52
N LEU A 105 5.80 16.05 -1.29
CA LEU A 105 4.57 16.48 -0.64
C LEU A 105 3.33 16.08 -1.45
N ARG A 106 3.36 16.25 -2.79
CA ARG A 106 2.29 15.77 -3.68
C ARG A 106 2.17 14.25 -3.67
N ALA A 107 3.29 13.52 -3.69
CA ALA A 107 3.29 12.06 -3.62
C ALA A 107 2.67 11.55 -2.30
N ALA A 108 3.02 12.16 -1.17
CA ALA A 108 2.44 11.82 0.13
C ALA A 108 0.94 12.15 0.18
N THR A 109 0.52 13.27 -0.40
CA THR A 109 -0.92 13.60 -0.52
C THR A 109 -1.66 12.59 -1.39
N LEU A 110 -1.08 12.12 -2.49
CA LEU A 110 -1.70 11.05 -3.31
C LEU A 110 -1.83 9.76 -2.52
N LEU A 111 -0.79 9.32 -1.80
CA LEU A 111 -0.87 8.13 -0.96
C LEU A 111 -2.01 8.25 0.06
N GLN A 112 -2.15 9.41 0.70
CA GLN A 112 -3.27 9.69 1.60
C GLN A 112 -4.63 9.65 0.87
N GLN A 113 -4.74 10.23 -0.33
CA GLN A 113 -5.96 10.17 -1.15
C GLN A 113 -6.30 8.75 -1.64
N PHE A 114 -5.30 7.88 -1.77
CA PHE A 114 -5.47 6.46 -2.03
C PHE A 114 -5.82 5.67 -0.75
N GLY A 115 -5.94 6.34 0.40
CA GLY A 115 -6.35 5.79 1.69
C GLY A 115 -5.20 5.23 2.55
N TYR A 116 -3.94 5.48 2.16
CA TYR A 116 -2.77 5.01 2.90
C TYR A 116 -2.40 5.92 4.07
N ASN A 117 -1.85 5.28 5.10
CA ASN A 117 -1.27 5.86 6.30
C ASN A 117 -0.22 4.88 6.88
N GLU A 118 0.43 5.25 7.98
CA GLU A 118 1.46 4.45 8.65
C GLU A 118 1.03 3.01 8.99
N ARG A 119 -0.28 2.75 9.19
CA ARG A 119 -0.78 1.43 9.63
C ARG A 119 -0.97 0.46 8.48
N ASN A 120 -1.19 0.95 7.27
CA ASN A 120 -1.54 0.14 6.11
C ASN A 120 -0.60 0.34 4.90
N LEU A 121 0.34 1.27 4.97
CA LEU A 121 1.40 1.39 3.98
C LEU A 121 2.48 0.33 4.26
N THR A 122 2.51 -0.73 3.44
CA THR A 122 3.39 -1.89 3.68
C THR A 122 4.85 -1.62 3.30
N ALA A 123 5.10 -0.57 2.51
CA ALA A 123 6.44 -0.16 2.12
C ALA A 123 6.49 1.33 1.77
N ASP A 124 7.19 2.10 2.60
CA ASP A 124 7.41 3.55 2.41
C ASP A 124 8.11 3.88 1.08
N SER A 125 8.96 2.97 0.61
CA SER A 125 9.77 3.14 -0.61
C SER A 125 8.94 3.34 -1.88
N VAL A 126 7.64 2.98 -1.86
CA VAL A 126 6.73 3.22 -2.99
C VAL A 126 6.58 4.72 -3.31
N ILE A 127 6.82 5.62 -2.34
CA ILE A 127 6.70 7.06 -2.59
C ILE A 127 7.76 7.58 -3.55
N ILE A 128 8.94 6.95 -3.61
CA ILE A 128 10.08 7.38 -4.44
C ILE A 128 9.69 7.45 -5.93
N PRO A 129 9.20 6.36 -6.56
CA PRO A 129 8.80 6.41 -7.97
C PRO A 129 7.59 7.30 -8.22
N ILE A 130 6.70 7.47 -7.23
CA ILE A 130 5.57 8.42 -7.34
C ILE A 130 6.11 9.85 -7.43
N ALA A 131 6.95 10.26 -6.49
CA ALA A 131 7.55 11.60 -6.47
C ALA A 131 8.37 11.85 -7.74
N TYR A 132 9.18 10.88 -8.17
CA TYR A 132 9.94 10.96 -9.42
C TYR A 132 9.04 11.17 -10.64
N TYR A 133 7.96 10.40 -10.76
CA TYR A 133 6.99 10.55 -11.85
C TYR A 133 6.35 11.94 -11.86
N LEU A 134 5.86 12.42 -10.70
CA LEU A 134 5.21 13.72 -10.58
C LEU A 134 6.16 14.87 -10.92
N HIS A 135 7.42 14.78 -10.49
CA HIS A 135 8.45 15.75 -10.85
C HIS A 135 8.69 15.76 -12.36
N ARG A 136 8.94 14.61 -12.96
CA ARG A 136 9.22 14.47 -14.40
C ARG A 136 8.05 14.95 -15.28
N ARG A 137 6.82 14.74 -14.81
CA ARG A 137 5.60 15.21 -15.49
C ARG A 137 5.41 16.72 -15.39
N GLY A 138 6.11 17.41 -14.49
CA GLY A 138 5.82 18.80 -14.15
C GLY A 138 4.46 18.96 -13.46
N ALA A 139 4.03 17.96 -12.69
CA ALA A 139 2.74 17.98 -12.01
C ALA A 139 2.74 19.07 -10.93
N ASN A 140 1.74 19.94 -10.97
CA ASN A 140 1.44 20.92 -9.92
C ASN A 140 0.25 20.44 -9.07
N ASP A 141 -0.20 21.24 -8.11
CA ASP A 141 -1.23 20.85 -7.15
C ASP A 141 -2.60 20.57 -7.81
N SER A 142 -2.86 21.10 -9.00
CA SER A 142 -4.08 20.77 -9.75
C SER A 142 -4.16 19.28 -10.12
N TYR A 143 -3.02 18.60 -10.26
CA TYR A 143 -2.96 17.16 -10.49
C TYR A 143 -3.74 16.36 -9.44
N LEU A 144 -3.81 16.84 -8.20
CA LEU A 144 -4.45 16.15 -7.09
C LEU A 144 -5.98 16.14 -7.18
N ALA A 145 -6.58 16.99 -8.03
CA ALA A 145 -8.02 17.18 -8.07
C ALA A 145 -8.61 17.29 -9.48
N SER A 146 -7.80 17.57 -10.51
CA SER A 146 -8.31 17.82 -11.86
C SER A 146 -9.03 16.59 -12.42
N ALA A 147 -10.10 16.82 -13.17
CA ALA A 147 -10.79 15.75 -13.89
C ALA A 147 -9.93 15.20 -15.05
N GLY A 148 -9.11 16.05 -15.69
CA GLY A 148 -8.23 15.65 -16.79
C GLY A 148 -7.16 14.65 -16.37
N ASP A 149 -6.72 14.69 -15.11
CA ASP A 149 -5.72 13.77 -14.56
C ASP A 149 -6.34 12.55 -13.84
N ALA A 150 -7.67 12.40 -13.84
CA ALA A 150 -8.33 11.34 -13.07
C ALA A 150 -7.94 9.93 -13.55
N ALA A 151 -7.84 9.74 -14.87
CA ALA A 151 -7.42 8.46 -15.45
C ALA A 151 -5.96 8.14 -15.09
N ASP A 152 -5.09 9.15 -15.07
CA ASP A 152 -3.68 8.98 -14.70
C ASP A 152 -3.51 8.63 -13.21
N ARG A 153 -4.22 9.35 -12.34
CA ARG A 153 -4.25 9.03 -10.90
C ARG A 153 -4.76 7.60 -10.65
N LEU A 154 -5.78 7.16 -11.39
CA LEU A 154 -6.32 5.81 -11.26
C LEU A 154 -5.30 4.74 -11.71
N ALA A 155 -4.59 4.96 -12.82
CA ALA A 155 -3.54 4.07 -13.28
C ALA A 155 -2.40 3.95 -12.23
N LEU A 156 -1.95 5.10 -11.70
CA LEU A 156 -0.96 5.16 -10.65
C LEU A 156 -1.43 4.46 -9.36
N GLN A 157 -2.67 4.71 -8.92
CA GLN A 157 -3.27 4.06 -7.76
C GLN A 157 -3.32 2.54 -7.90
N GLY A 158 -3.73 2.06 -9.08
CA GLY A 158 -3.78 0.63 -9.39
C GLY A 158 -2.39 -0.02 -9.31
N TRP A 159 -1.37 0.61 -9.88
CA TRP A 159 0.00 0.14 -9.78
C TRP A 159 0.53 0.14 -8.34
N VAL A 160 0.35 1.25 -7.60
CA VAL A 160 0.76 1.36 -6.19
C VAL A 160 0.12 0.23 -5.38
N THR A 161 -1.19 0.06 -5.49
CA THR A 161 -1.94 -0.95 -4.72
C THR A 161 -1.48 -2.36 -5.03
N ARG A 162 -1.33 -2.73 -6.32
CA ARG A 162 -0.78 -4.04 -6.69
C ARG A 162 0.64 -4.26 -6.16
N SER A 163 1.50 -3.25 -6.24
CA SER A 163 2.88 -3.34 -5.76
C SER A 163 2.99 -3.52 -4.24
N LEU A 164 2.04 -2.97 -3.47
CA LEU A 164 1.99 -3.08 -2.01
C LEU A 164 1.37 -4.40 -1.53
N VAL A 165 0.48 -5.00 -2.33
CA VAL A 165 -0.11 -6.32 -2.06
C VAL A 165 0.91 -7.44 -2.36
N LYS A 166 1.64 -7.32 -3.47
CA LYS A 166 2.63 -8.31 -3.91
C LYS A 166 3.82 -8.38 -2.93
N ARG A 167 4.07 -9.56 -2.36
CA ARG A 167 5.21 -9.75 -1.44
C ARG A 167 6.54 -9.61 -2.18
N GLY A 168 7.54 -9.12 -1.46
CA GLY A 168 8.94 -9.12 -1.93
C GLY A 168 9.30 -8.04 -2.95
N VAL A 169 8.36 -7.22 -3.42
CA VAL A 169 8.61 -6.12 -4.38
C VAL A 169 9.54 -5.07 -3.78
N TRP A 170 9.20 -4.58 -2.59
CA TRP A 170 9.88 -3.46 -1.91
C TRP A 170 10.91 -3.91 -0.87
N GLY A 171 11.39 -5.16 -0.96
CA GLY A 171 12.33 -5.74 -0.02
C GLY A 171 13.76 -5.81 -0.56
N SER A 172 14.30 -7.04 -0.66
CA SER A 172 15.65 -7.27 -1.20
C SER A 172 15.82 -6.72 -2.61
N GLY A 173 16.97 -6.08 -2.87
CA GLY A 173 17.29 -5.48 -4.16
C GLY A 173 16.61 -4.14 -4.43
N LEU A 174 16.06 -3.48 -3.40
CA LEU A 174 15.31 -2.23 -3.52
C LEU A 174 15.97 -1.18 -4.42
N ASP A 175 17.27 -0.91 -4.25
CA ASP A 175 17.96 0.11 -5.05
C ASP A 175 18.02 -0.25 -6.54
N THR A 176 18.14 -1.54 -6.86
CA THR A 176 18.10 -2.02 -8.25
C THR A 176 16.68 -1.87 -8.81
N THR A 177 15.66 -2.25 -8.04
CA THR A 177 14.26 -2.07 -8.44
C THR A 177 13.94 -0.59 -8.68
N LEU A 178 14.30 0.30 -7.76
CA LEU A 178 14.09 1.75 -7.88
C LEU A 178 14.80 2.34 -9.11
N SER A 179 16.05 1.92 -9.36
CA SER A 179 16.80 2.35 -10.54
C SER A 179 16.08 1.96 -11.83
N ARG A 180 15.61 0.71 -11.92
CA ARG A 180 14.87 0.22 -13.10
C ARG A 180 13.54 0.94 -13.31
N ILE A 181 12.79 1.19 -12.23
CA ILE A 181 11.53 1.93 -12.31
C ILE A 181 11.79 3.37 -12.77
N ARG A 182 12.80 4.04 -12.19
CA ARG A 182 13.19 5.40 -12.60
C ARG A 182 13.55 5.44 -14.08
N ASP A 183 14.38 4.49 -14.54
CA ASP A 183 14.82 4.44 -15.93
C ASP A 183 13.62 4.23 -16.88
N ALA A 184 12.69 3.31 -16.54
CA ALA A 184 11.46 3.09 -17.30
C ALA A 184 10.57 4.35 -17.38
N ILE A 185 10.36 5.03 -16.25
CA ILE A 185 9.62 6.29 -16.20
C ILE A 185 10.32 7.36 -17.04
N SER A 186 11.65 7.46 -16.96
CA SER A 186 12.43 8.49 -17.66
C SER A 186 12.43 8.33 -19.19
N GLN A 187 12.27 7.10 -19.69
CA GLN A 187 12.25 6.77 -21.12
C GLN A 187 10.86 6.78 -21.74
N SER A 188 9.80 6.73 -20.93
CA SER A 188 8.40 6.70 -21.41
C SER A 188 7.87 8.10 -21.74
N PRO A 189 6.72 8.29 -22.41
CA PRO A 189 6.09 9.62 -22.52
C PRO A 189 5.63 10.18 -21.16
N CYS A 190 5.66 11.50 -20.93
CA CYS A 190 5.21 12.15 -19.67
C CYS A 190 3.68 12.35 -19.57
N THR A 191 2.87 11.81 -20.48
CA THR A 191 1.43 12.10 -20.54
C THR A 191 0.65 11.39 -19.44
N SER A 192 1.05 10.17 -19.11
CA SER A 192 0.45 9.29 -18.10
C SER A 192 1.48 8.36 -17.48
N PHE A 193 1.16 7.76 -16.33
CA PHE A 193 2.03 6.86 -15.61
C PHE A 193 2.24 5.58 -16.46
N PRO A 194 3.49 5.24 -16.81
CA PRO A 194 3.78 4.17 -17.75
C PRO A 194 3.75 2.80 -17.07
N VAL A 195 2.54 2.33 -16.73
CA VAL A 195 2.33 1.09 -15.97
C VAL A 195 3.01 -0.10 -16.64
N ALA A 196 2.86 -0.26 -17.96
CA ALA A 196 3.37 -1.42 -18.69
C ALA A 196 4.90 -1.45 -18.70
N GLU A 197 5.55 -0.31 -18.97
CA GLU A 197 7.01 -0.18 -19.00
C GLU A 197 7.61 -0.37 -17.61
N VAL A 198 6.96 0.18 -16.58
CA VAL A 198 7.38 0.01 -15.19
C VAL A 198 7.27 -1.46 -14.77
N GLU A 199 6.14 -2.13 -15.07
CA GLU A 199 5.95 -3.54 -14.73
C GLU A 199 6.90 -4.47 -15.47
N ALA A 200 7.18 -4.19 -16.75
CA ALA A 200 8.20 -4.92 -17.51
C ALA A 200 9.60 -4.75 -16.89
N ALA A 201 9.96 -3.53 -16.49
CA ALA A 201 11.23 -3.24 -15.85
C ALA A 201 11.37 -3.93 -14.46
N MET A 202 10.28 -3.99 -13.69
CA MET A 202 10.22 -4.73 -12.43
C MET A 202 10.34 -6.24 -12.64
N ALA A 203 9.64 -6.80 -13.63
CA ALA A 203 9.73 -8.22 -13.97
C ALA A 203 11.15 -8.62 -14.39
N ALA A 204 11.85 -7.78 -15.14
CA ALA A 204 13.23 -8.01 -15.56
C ALA A 204 14.25 -8.13 -14.41
N VAL A 205 13.89 -7.66 -13.21
CA VAL A 205 14.70 -7.82 -11.98
C VAL A 205 14.07 -8.78 -10.98
N GLY A 206 13.19 -9.66 -11.45
CA GLY A 206 12.57 -10.71 -10.63
C GLY A 206 11.50 -10.20 -9.67
N LYS A 207 10.89 -9.04 -9.95
CA LYS A 207 9.80 -8.45 -9.16
C LYS A 207 8.50 -8.30 -9.97
N PRO A 208 8.00 -9.34 -10.67
CA PRO A 208 6.79 -9.20 -11.48
C PRO A 208 5.57 -8.90 -10.59
N LEU A 209 4.63 -8.10 -11.11
CA LEU A 209 3.33 -7.82 -10.46
C LEU A 209 2.22 -8.77 -10.95
N THR A 210 2.59 -9.99 -11.31
CA THR A 210 1.66 -11.09 -11.63
C THR A 210 1.41 -11.91 -10.37
N PHE A 211 0.17 -12.33 -10.13
CA PHE A 211 -0.21 -13.10 -8.95
C PHE A 211 -0.54 -14.54 -9.34
N ASP A 212 0.02 -15.51 -8.63
CA ASP A 212 -0.37 -16.91 -8.80
C ASP A 212 -1.55 -17.28 -7.89
N VAL A 213 -2.12 -18.46 -8.13
CA VAL A 213 -3.29 -18.96 -7.40
C VAL A 213 -3.02 -19.09 -5.89
N SER A 214 -1.81 -19.52 -5.51
CA SER A 214 -1.44 -19.70 -4.11
C SER A 214 -1.32 -18.36 -3.38
N GLU A 215 -0.85 -17.32 -4.08
CA GLU A 215 -0.82 -15.96 -3.54
C GLU A 215 -2.23 -15.42 -3.36
N ILE A 216 -3.15 -15.63 -4.32
CA ILE A 216 -4.55 -15.23 -4.15
C ILE A 216 -5.17 -15.92 -2.93
N ASP A 217 -4.94 -17.22 -2.77
CA ASP A 217 -5.45 -17.98 -1.62
C ASP A 217 -4.84 -17.49 -0.29
N GLU A 218 -3.58 -17.05 -0.29
CA GLU A 218 -2.96 -16.37 0.85
C GLU A 218 -3.67 -15.05 1.19
N LEU A 219 -4.05 -14.25 0.18
CA LEU A 219 -4.76 -12.98 0.40
C LEU A 219 -6.12 -13.17 1.08
N LEU A 220 -6.83 -14.27 0.76
CA LEU A 220 -8.09 -14.62 1.41
C LEU A 220 -7.95 -14.90 2.91
N ASN A 221 -6.73 -15.19 3.38
CA ASN A 221 -6.43 -15.45 4.78
C ASN A 221 -5.86 -14.23 5.52
N LEU A 222 -5.87 -13.04 4.90
CA LEU A 222 -5.48 -11.82 5.57
C LEU A 222 -6.40 -11.51 6.74
N LYS A 223 -5.82 -11.03 7.84
CA LYS A 223 -6.52 -10.75 9.09
C LYS A 223 -6.87 -9.27 9.22
N TYR A 224 -7.91 -8.98 9.98
CA TYR A 224 -8.25 -7.61 10.41
C TYR A 224 -7.03 -6.89 10.99
N ALA A 225 -6.86 -5.62 10.65
CA ALA A 225 -5.74 -4.77 11.04
C ALA A 225 -4.36 -5.28 10.59
N GLY A 226 -4.32 -6.21 9.63
CA GLY A 226 -3.09 -6.56 8.92
C GLY A 226 -2.71 -5.46 7.93
N GLN A 227 -1.42 -5.15 7.81
CA GLN A 227 -0.95 -4.04 6.96
C GLN A 227 -1.42 -4.13 5.50
N ARG A 228 -1.51 -5.35 4.93
CA ARG A 228 -1.96 -5.58 3.54
C ARG A 228 -3.48 -5.65 3.38
N THR A 229 -4.22 -5.80 4.47
CA THR A 229 -5.67 -6.08 4.43
C THR A 229 -6.42 -4.94 3.76
N PHE A 230 -6.13 -3.70 4.14
CA PHE A 230 -6.66 -2.51 3.48
C PHE A 230 -6.41 -2.50 1.97
N SER A 231 -5.18 -2.75 1.49
CA SER A 231 -4.87 -2.74 0.06
C SER A 231 -5.63 -3.82 -0.72
N VAL A 232 -5.83 -4.99 -0.12
CA VAL A 232 -6.63 -6.04 -0.76
C VAL A 232 -8.10 -5.64 -0.78
N LEU A 233 -8.62 -5.08 0.30
CA LEU A 233 -9.99 -4.58 0.32
C LEU A 233 -10.19 -3.46 -0.70
N SER A 234 -9.27 -2.49 -0.82
CA SER A 234 -9.43 -1.37 -1.77
C SER A 234 -9.55 -1.83 -3.22
N ILE A 235 -8.91 -2.94 -3.61
CA ILE A 235 -9.09 -3.59 -4.92
C ILE A 235 -10.52 -4.11 -5.10
N LEU A 236 -11.13 -4.63 -4.03
CA LEU A 236 -12.52 -5.10 -4.01
C LEU A 236 -13.54 -3.94 -3.99
N TYR A 237 -13.11 -2.68 -3.90
CA TYR A 237 -14.01 -1.53 -3.90
C TYR A 237 -13.51 -0.41 -4.82
N PRO A 238 -13.36 -0.64 -6.14
CA PRO A 238 -12.74 0.31 -7.05
C PRO A 238 -13.52 1.63 -7.21
N GLY A 239 -14.81 1.65 -6.84
CA GLY A 239 -15.66 2.86 -6.88
C GLY A 239 -15.60 3.73 -5.61
N LEU A 240 -14.91 3.30 -4.55
CA LEU A 240 -14.83 4.09 -3.32
C LEU A 240 -13.90 5.29 -3.47
N ASN A 241 -14.39 6.45 -3.05
CA ASN A 241 -13.56 7.63 -2.93
C ASN A 241 -12.71 7.57 -1.65
N LEU A 242 -11.57 6.87 -1.73
CA LEU A 242 -10.65 6.62 -0.61
C LEU A 242 -10.00 7.88 0.00
N SER A 243 -10.21 9.06 -0.58
CA SER A 243 -9.87 10.33 0.09
C SER A 243 -10.73 10.60 1.33
N LYS A 244 -11.87 9.92 1.46
CA LYS A 244 -12.68 9.91 2.67
C LYS A 244 -12.15 8.87 3.66
N LYS A 245 -12.49 9.05 4.94
CA LYS A 245 -12.09 8.11 6.00
C LYS A 245 -12.90 6.82 5.93
N PHE A 246 -12.23 5.72 5.57
CA PHE A 246 -12.74 4.35 5.64
C PHE A 246 -12.05 3.57 6.76
N HIS A 247 -12.78 2.61 7.30
CA HIS A 247 -12.30 1.65 8.29
C HIS A 247 -12.49 0.24 7.77
N GLU A 248 -11.56 -0.65 8.11
CA GLU A 248 -11.82 -2.09 8.07
C GLU A 248 -12.88 -2.40 9.14
N ASP A 249 -13.93 -3.12 8.76
CA ASP A 249 -15.01 -3.57 9.66
C ASP A 249 -15.32 -5.06 9.43
N HIS A 250 -15.84 -5.72 10.46
CA HIS A 250 -16.33 -7.09 10.37
C HIS A 250 -17.82 -7.11 10.02
N ILE A 251 -18.21 -7.75 8.91
CA ILE A 251 -19.62 -7.91 8.51
C ILE A 251 -20.42 -8.58 9.63
N PHE A 252 -19.95 -9.74 10.10
CA PHE A 252 -20.37 -10.32 11.37
C PHE A 252 -19.49 -9.76 12.49
N PRO A 253 -20.04 -9.04 13.47
CA PRO A 253 -19.26 -8.32 14.46
C PRO A 253 -18.36 -9.23 15.29
N ARG A 254 -17.09 -8.87 15.44
CA ARG A 254 -16.09 -9.59 16.25
C ARG A 254 -16.59 -9.92 17.66
N SER A 255 -17.35 -9.02 18.27
CA SER A 255 -17.89 -9.21 19.63
C SER A 255 -18.78 -10.46 19.75
N ARG A 256 -19.40 -10.94 18.66
CA ARG A 256 -20.27 -12.13 18.67
C ARG A 256 -19.46 -13.45 18.72
N PHE A 257 -18.17 -13.41 18.40
CA PHE A 257 -17.31 -14.59 18.32
C PHE A 257 -16.65 -14.89 19.67
N THR A 258 -17.45 -15.38 20.62
CA THR A 258 -16.96 -16.03 21.84
C THR A 258 -17.66 -17.37 22.00
N ARG A 259 -16.96 -18.40 22.50
CA ARG A 259 -17.55 -19.74 22.71
C ARG A 259 -18.91 -19.69 23.42
N LYS A 260 -19.02 -18.89 24.48
CA LYS A 260 -20.29 -18.69 25.22
C LYS A 260 -21.40 -18.12 24.34
N ARG A 261 -21.14 -17.06 23.56
CA ARG A 261 -22.15 -16.42 22.72
C ARG A 261 -22.56 -17.30 21.55
N LEU A 262 -21.61 -18.00 20.93
CA LEU A 262 -21.86 -18.92 19.82
C LEU A 262 -22.78 -20.09 20.23
N LEU A 263 -22.47 -20.76 21.34
CA LEU A 263 -23.30 -21.83 21.87
C LEU A 263 -24.71 -21.34 22.24
N ALA A 264 -24.81 -20.13 22.82
CA ALA A 264 -26.09 -19.54 23.23
C ALA A 264 -27.02 -19.23 22.05
N VAL A 265 -26.49 -18.99 20.86
CA VAL A 265 -27.27 -18.76 19.63
C VAL A 265 -27.45 -20.04 18.79
N GLY A 266 -27.09 -21.21 19.33
CA GLY A 266 -27.34 -22.50 18.69
C GLY A 266 -26.26 -23.00 17.74
N VAL A 267 -25.06 -22.40 17.75
CA VAL A 267 -23.92 -22.96 16.97
C VAL A 267 -23.49 -24.30 17.58
N PRO A 268 -23.37 -25.37 16.77
CA PRO A 268 -22.90 -26.68 17.23
C PRO A 268 -21.52 -26.61 17.89
N ALA A 269 -21.33 -27.33 19.00
CA ALA A 269 -20.11 -27.26 19.80
C ALA A 269 -18.84 -27.68 19.04
N ASP A 270 -18.99 -28.59 18.08
CA ASP A 270 -17.96 -29.09 17.17
C ASP A 270 -17.57 -28.09 16.07
N GLN A 271 -18.40 -27.09 15.79
CA GLN A 271 -18.11 -26.03 14.81
C GLN A 271 -17.52 -24.76 15.44
N VAL A 272 -17.63 -24.59 16.76
CA VAL A 272 -17.22 -23.35 17.46
C VAL A 272 -15.78 -22.94 17.15
N ASP A 273 -14.84 -23.88 17.12
CA ASP A 273 -13.44 -23.54 16.88
C ASP A 273 -13.23 -23.02 15.44
N GLN A 274 -13.90 -23.60 14.45
CA GLN A 274 -13.86 -23.11 13.07
C GLN A 274 -14.41 -21.68 12.93
N TYR A 275 -15.47 -21.33 13.68
CA TYR A 275 -15.97 -19.95 13.75
C TYR A 275 -14.91 -19.00 14.31
N LEU A 276 -14.25 -19.39 15.40
CA LEU A 276 -13.22 -18.58 16.07
C LEU A 276 -11.96 -18.40 15.22
N ASP A 277 -11.62 -19.38 14.38
CA ASP A 277 -10.49 -19.29 13.46
C ASP A 277 -10.81 -18.43 12.22
N SER A 278 -12.08 -18.36 11.81
CA SER A 278 -12.48 -17.73 10.54
C SER A 278 -12.91 -16.27 10.67
N TYR A 279 -13.50 -15.86 11.79
CA TYR A 279 -14.19 -14.56 11.90
C TYR A 279 -13.30 -13.35 11.61
N ASN A 280 -11.99 -13.47 11.84
CA ASN A 280 -11.07 -12.35 11.71
C ASN A 280 -10.40 -12.26 10.33
N LEU A 281 -10.79 -13.13 9.40
CA LEU A 281 -10.21 -13.24 8.05
C LEU A 281 -10.98 -12.41 7.02
N LEU A 282 -10.32 -12.10 5.90
CA LEU A 282 -10.81 -11.26 4.80
C LEU A 282 -12.27 -11.52 4.37
N PRO A 283 -12.77 -12.77 4.29
CA PRO A 283 -14.15 -13.02 3.88
C PRO A 283 -15.20 -12.52 4.87
N ASN A 284 -14.84 -12.14 6.09
CA ASN A 284 -15.72 -11.42 7.01
C ASN A 284 -15.43 -9.91 7.06
N LEU A 285 -14.48 -9.39 6.29
CA LEU A 285 -14.07 -7.98 6.34
C LEU A 285 -14.66 -7.16 5.18
N GLN A 286 -14.88 -5.87 5.43
CA GLN A 286 -15.33 -4.87 4.47
C GLN A 286 -14.67 -3.52 4.74
N LEU A 287 -14.72 -2.61 3.75
CA LEU A 287 -14.45 -1.19 3.97
C LEU A 287 -15.75 -0.46 4.26
N MET A 288 -15.79 0.26 5.38
CA MET A 288 -16.94 1.04 5.80
C MET A 288 -16.56 2.50 6.05
N ALA A 289 -17.40 3.42 5.59
CA ALA A 289 -17.21 4.85 5.88
C ALA A 289 -17.32 5.11 7.40
N GLY A 290 -16.52 6.04 7.92
CA GLY A 290 -16.40 6.26 9.37
C GLY A 290 -17.71 6.52 10.12
N THR A 291 -18.69 7.20 9.51
CA THR A 291 -20.00 7.44 10.14
C THR A 291 -20.82 6.16 10.26
N ALA A 292 -20.91 5.37 9.20
CA ALA A 292 -21.64 4.10 9.19
C ALA A 292 -21.03 3.08 10.15
N ASN A 293 -19.69 3.08 10.30
CA ASN A 293 -19.01 2.19 11.24
C ASN A 293 -19.38 2.50 12.71
N ILE A 294 -19.57 3.78 13.05
CA ILE A 294 -20.00 4.20 14.40
C ILE A 294 -21.45 3.79 14.66
N GLU A 295 -22.31 3.77 13.64
CA GLU A 295 -23.73 3.39 13.78
C GLU A 295 -23.91 1.86 13.87
N LYS A 296 -23.13 1.09 13.10
CA LYS A 296 -23.28 -0.37 13.01
C LYS A 296 -23.03 -1.11 14.33
N GLN A 297 -21.98 -0.73 15.07
CA GLN A 297 -21.60 -1.34 16.36
C GLN A 297 -21.60 -2.89 16.29
N ASP A 298 -22.29 -3.54 17.22
CA ASP A 298 -22.39 -4.99 17.38
C ASP A 298 -23.61 -5.62 16.67
N SER A 299 -24.22 -4.90 15.70
CA SER A 299 -25.39 -5.35 14.96
C SER A 299 -25.03 -6.48 14.00
N LEU A 300 -25.87 -7.53 13.95
CA LEU A 300 -25.75 -8.58 12.95
C LEU A 300 -26.03 -8.01 11.55
N PRO A 301 -25.51 -8.62 10.47
CA PRO A 301 -25.63 -8.05 9.14
C PRO A 301 -27.08 -7.89 8.69
N ALA A 302 -27.99 -8.81 9.04
CA ALA A 302 -29.41 -8.69 8.73
C ALA A 302 -30.02 -7.40 9.33
N ASP A 303 -29.79 -7.15 10.63
CA ASP A 303 -30.28 -5.96 11.34
C ASP A 303 -29.67 -4.68 10.78
N TRP A 304 -28.36 -4.71 10.50
CA TRP A 304 -27.62 -3.58 9.93
C TRP A 304 -28.14 -3.21 8.55
N ILE A 305 -28.38 -4.21 7.68
CA ILE A 305 -28.87 -3.98 6.32
C ILE A 305 -30.29 -3.42 6.34
N ALA A 306 -31.15 -3.94 7.23
CA ALA A 306 -32.52 -3.46 7.37
C ALA A 306 -32.59 -2.00 7.84
N SER A 307 -31.77 -1.63 8.83
CA SER A 307 -31.77 -0.31 9.48
C SER A 307 -30.95 0.76 8.75
N GLY A 308 -29.74 0.41 8.27
CA GLY A 308 -28.81 1.33 7.62
C GLY A 308 -29.19 1.70 6.18
N PHE A 309 -29.99 0.88 5.51
CA PHE A 309 -30.38 1.08 4.11
C PHE A 309 -31.91 1.03 3.97
N PRO A 310 -32.60 2.18 3.96
CA PRO A 310 -34.05 2.22 4.09
C PRO A 310 -34.81 1.75 2.84
N THR A 311 -34.20 1.80 1.66
CA THR A 311 -34.81 1.39 0.38
C THR A 311 -34.20 0.10 -0.13
N ASP A 312 -35.01 -0.71 -0.83
CA ASP A 312 -34.55 -1.99 -1.39
C ASP A 312 -33.43 -1.80 -2.42
N GLU A 313 -33.47 -0.71 -3.18
CA GLU A 313 -32.40 -0.32 -4.10
C GLU A 313 -31.08 -0.11 -3.37
N LYS A 314 -31.08 0.64 -2.25
CA LYS A 314 -29.87 0.87 -1.45
C LYS A 314 -29.37 -0.41 -0.79
N ARG A 315 -30.27 -1.26 -0.30
CA ARG A 315 -29.92 -2.59 0.24
C ARG A 315 -29.25 -3.43 -0.83
N LYS A 316 -29.84 -3.51 -2.02
CA LYS A 316 -29.30 -4.26 -3.15
C LYS A 316 -27.92 -3.75 -3.56
N THR A 317 -27.74 -2.44 -3.70
CA THR A 317 -26.42 -1.85 -3.99
C THR A 317 -25.38 -2.26 -2.95
N TYR A 318 -25.68 -2.10 -1.65
CA TYR A 318 -24.77 -2.51 -0.59
C TYR A 318 -24.45 -4.01 -0.63
N LEU A 319 -25.46 -4.85 -0.86
CA LEU A 319 -25.32 -6.29 -0.92
C LEU A 319 -24.42 -6.74 -2.09
N ASP A 320 -24.63 -6.14 -3.26
CA ASP A 320 -23.89 -6.46 -4.48
C ASP A 320 -22.44 -5.94 -4.39
N GLU A 321 -22.22 -4.71 -3.90
CA GLU A 321 -20.88 -4.12 -3.75
C GLU A 321 -20.00 -4.86 -2.74
N ASN A 322 -20.60 -5.54 -1.75
CA ASN A 322 -19.89 -6.26 -0.69
C ASN A 322 -19.82 -7.77 -0.91
N ASP A 323 -20.25 -8.29 -2.06
CA ASP A 323 -20.30 -9.72 -2.39
C ASP A 323 -21.21 -10.56 -1.46
N ILE A 324 -22.20 -9.93 -0.82
CA ILE A 324 -23.09 -10.58 0.17
C ILE A 324 -24.50 -10.87 -0.36
N SER A 325 -24.82 -10.45 -1.58
CA SER A 325 -26.11 -10.67 -2.23
C SER A 325 -26.51 -12.16 -2.24
N GLY A 326 -27.67 -12.48 -1.68
CA GLY A 326 -28.19 -13.85 -1.58
C GLY A 326 -27.44 -14.78 -0.60
N LEU A 327 -26.53 -14.27 0.22
CA LEU A 327 -25.87 -15.06 1.27
C LEU A 327 -26.69 -15.06 2.56
N PRO A 328 -26.59 -16.13 3.37
CA PRO A 328 -27.22 -16.15 4.68
C PRO A 328 -26.59 -15.11 5.61
N LEU A 329 -27.41 -14.47 6.43
CA LEU A 329 -26.99 -13.37 7.32
C LEU A 329 -27.15 -13.73 8.80
N GLU A 330 -27.60 -14.94 9.09
CA GLU A 330 -27.79 -15.46 10.45
C GLU A 330 -26.48 -15.99 11.04
N MET A 331 -26.31 -15.83 12.35
CA MET A 331 -25.08 -16.25 13.04
C MET A 331 -24.86 -17.78 12.93
N THR A 332 -25.92 -18.57 12.94
CA THR A 332 -25.87 -20.03 12.79
C THR A 332 -25.40 -20.48 11.40
N GLU A 333 -25.40 -19.58 10.42
CA GLU A 333 -25.03 -19.87 9.03
C GLU A 333 -23.73 -19.15 8.62
N PHE A 334 -23.00 -18.57 9.58
CA PHE A 334 -21.78 -17.81 9.32
C PHE A 334 -20.74 -18.56 8.48
N LEU A 335 -20.52 -19.87 8.70
CA LEU A 335 -19.56 -20.63 7.90
C LEU A 335 -20.00 -20.78 6.43
N ILE A 336 -21.31 -20.90 6.18
CA ILE A 336 -21.88 -20.94 4.82
C ILE A 336 -21.66 -19.59 4.15
N PHE A 337 -21.98 -18.50 4.85
CA PHE A 337 -21.68 -17.14 4.42
C PHE A 337 -20.19 -16.96 4.09
N PHE A 338 -19.32 -17.39 5.00
CA PHE A 338 -17.88 -17.19 4.93
C PHE A 338 -17.29 -17.86 3.69
N GLU A 339 -17.58 -19.15 3.47
CA GLU A 339 -17.06 -19.88 2.31
C GLU A 339 -17.63 -19.37 0.98
N ALA A 340 -18.92 -19.05 0.94
CA ALA A 340 -19.54 -18.50 -0.26
C ALA A 340 -18.94 -17.13 -0.64
N ARG A 341 -18.76 -16.24 0.35
CA ARG A 341 -18.13 -14.94 0.12
C ARG A 341 -16.64 -15.07 -0.21
N LYS A 342 -15.92 -15.99 0.42
CA LYS A 342 -14.51 -16.28 0.13
C LYS A 342 -14.31 -16.63 -1.35
N ASN A 343 -15.16 -17.48 -1.91
CA ASN A 343 -15.12 -17.84 -3.33
C ASN A 343 -15.41 -16.64 -4.24
N ARG A 344 -16.41 -15.82 -3.91
CA ARG A 344 -16.71 -14.59 -4.68
C ARG A 344 -15.54 -13.60 -4.67
N ILE A 345 -14.95 -13.37 -3.50
CA ILE A 345 -13.76 -12.51 -3.36
C ILE A 345 -12.59 -13.08 -4.17
N ARG A 346 -12.36 -14.39 -4.10
CA ARG A 346 -11.32 -15.07 -4.87
C ARG A 346 -11.44 -14.77 -6.35
N ASP A 347 -12.62 -14.97 -6.93
CA ASP A 347 -12.87 -14.70 -8.35
C ASP A 347 -12.64 -13.24 -8.73
N ARG A 348 -13.01 -12.31 -7.84
CA ARG A 348 -12.75 -10.88 -8.05
C ARG A 348 -11.27 -10.55 -7.99
N LEU A 349 -10.52 -11.11 -7.04
CA LEU A 349 -9.08 -10.92 -6.94
C LEU A 349 -8.36 -11.50 -8.15
N VAL A 350 -8.75 -12.68 -8.62
CA VAL A 350 -8.21 -13.28 -9.87
C VAL A 350 -8.40 -12.32 -11.05
N ARG A 351 -9.61 -11.78 -11.23
CA ARG A 351 -9.90 -10.81 -12.31
C ARG A 351 -9.13 -9.51 -12.16
N ALA A 352 -9.06 -8.96 -10.96
CA ALA A 352 -8.43 -7.66 -10.71
C ALA A 352 -6.89 -7.70 -10.73
N LEU A 353 -6.29 -8.84 -10.36
CA LEU A 353 -4.85 -9.03 -10.25
C LEU A 353 -4.24 -9.79 -11.44
N GLY A 354 -5.08 -10.27 -12.38
CA GLY A 354 -4.62 -10.93 -13.60
C GLY A 354 -4.03 -12.33 -13.38
N ALA A 355 -4.48 -13.05 -12.34
CA ALA A 355 -4.03 -14.42 -12.10
C ALA A 355 -4.58 -15.35 -13.18
N SER A 356 -3.72 -16.17 -13.80
CA SER A 356 -4.17 -17.21 -14.73
C SER A 356 -4.65 -18.42 -13.93
N VAL A 357 -5.94 -18.74 -14.02
CA VAL A 357 -6.45 -20.01 -13.51
C VAL A 357 -5.96 -21.10 -14.46
N VAL A 358 -4.93 -21.85 -14.06
CA VAL A 358 -4.61 -23.11 -14.73
C VAL A 358 -5.75 -24.05 -14.39
N VAL A 359 -6.66 -24.27 -15.34
CA VAL A 359 -7.64 -25.34 -15.25
C VAL A 359 -6.87 -26.63 -15.45
N ASP A 360 -6.72 -27.44 -14.39
CA ASP A 360 -6.19 -28.79 -14.53
C ASP A 360 -7.15 -29.61 -15.39
N SER A 361 -6.89 -29.66 -16.69
CA SER A 361 -7.59 -30.49 -17.67
C SER A 361 -7.06 -31.93 -17.67
N ASN A 362 -7.00 -32.56 -16.49
CA ASN A 362 -6.56 -33.95 -16.32
C ASN A 362 -7.55 -34.78 -15.49
N ALA A 363 -8.85 -34.59 -15.75
CA ALA A 363 -9.90 -35.45 -15.21
C ALA A 363 -10.91 -35.83 -16.31
N GLU A 364 -10.42 -36.27 -17.47
CA GLU A 364 -11.21 -37.02 -18.44
C GLU A 364 -10.23 -37.81 -19.32
N GLU A 365 -9.87 -39.01 -18.87
CA GLU A 365 -9.62 -40.18 -19.72
C GLU A 365 -9.26 -41.37 -18.83
N SER A 366 -10.22 -42.24 -18.60
CA SER A 366 -9.98 -43.67 -18.46
C SER A 366 -11.23 -44.41 -18.94
N PRO A 367 -11.04 -45.51 -19.71
CA PRO A 367 -11.96 -45.97 -20.75
C PRO A 367 -13.21 -46.70 -20.24
#